data_AF-A0A351MC59-F1
#
_entry.id   AF-A0A351MC59-F1
#
_cell.length_a   1.000
_cell.length_b   1.000
_cell.length_c   1.000
_cell.angle_alpha   90.00
_cell.angle_beta   90.00
_cell.angle_gamma   90.00
#
_symmetry.space_group_name_H-M   'P 1'
#
loop_
_entity.id
_entity.type
_entity.pdbx_description
1 polymer ?
#
loop_
_entity_poly.entity_id
_entity_poly.type
_entity_poly.pdbx_seq_one_letter_code
_entity_poly.pdbx_strand_id
1 'polypeptide(L)'
;MSLATVNSRAQMGLDAPAVSVEVHLSAGLPALNIVGLPETAVRESKDRVRSALITAGYEFPLKRITINLAPADLPKEGARFDLPIALGILAASGQLPAGALVAIECVGELALDGSLRPIRGALPTALAAAASGRDLLLPEASADEAALASDACVRAAGHLREICGHLAGEARLARRVAPMTITNLGAGAEITHPADLADVRGQPFARRALEVAAAGAHHLLFLGVPGSGKSMLAHRLAPLLPPMTPAEAASCAAVASLSRGGFRLEDWGRRPFRAPHHTASAVALVGGGNPPRPGEISLAHGG
;
A
#
# COMPACT_ATOMS: atom_id res chain seq x y z
N MET A 1 -18.62 21.85 -15.66
CA MET A 1 -19.64 21.41 -14.69
C MET A 1 -19.14 21.82 -13.31
N SER A 2 -20.00 22.28 -12.40
CA SER A 2 -19.57 22.71 -11.05
C SER A 2 -19.33 21.56 -10.08
N LEU A 3 -19.62 20.32 -10.48
CA LEU A 3 -19.40 19.09 -9.74
C LEU A 3 -18.39 18.22 -10.49
N ALA A 4 -17.42 17.67 -9.76
CA ALA A 4 -16.54 16.62 -10.25
C ALA A 4 -16.46 15.49 -9.22
N THR A 5 -16.33 14.26 -9.71
CA THR A 5 -16.16 13.08 -8.86
C THR A 5 -14.85 12.41 -9.24
N VAL A 6 -14.03 12.11 -8.23
CA VAL A 6 -12.76 11.41 -8.38
C VAL A 6 -12.83 10.12 -7.58
N ASN A 7 -12.50 9.00 -8.22
CA ASN A 7 -12.46 7.73 -7.52
C ASN A 7 -11.14 7.62 -6.73
N SER A 8 -11.23 7.12 -5.51
CA SER A 8 -10.10 6.90 -4.61
C SER A 8 -10.36 5.68 -3.74
N ARG A 9 -9.44 5.40 -2.82
CA ARG A 9 -9.46 4.23 -1.94
C ARG A 9 -9.02 4.63 -0.54
N ALA A 10 -9.78 4.21 0.48
CA ALA A 10 -9.29 4.27 1.85
C ALA A 10 -8.33 3.10 2.12
N GLN A 11 -7.76 3.10 3.32
CA GLN A 11 -6.93 2.01 3.81
C GLN A 11 -7.58 1.43 5.06
N MET A 12 -7.96 0.15 5.01
CA MET A 12 -8.60 -0.55 6.13
C MET A 12 -7.99 -1.94 6.29
N GLY A 13 -6.94 -2.04 7.10
CA GLY A 13 -6.17 -3.28 7.17
C GLY A 13 -5.69 -3.69 5.77
N LEU A 14 -5.97 -4.93 5.37
CA LEU A 14 -5.63 -5.46 4.04
C LEU A 14 -6.59 -5.00 2.94
N ASP A 15 -7.73 -4.43 3.30
CA ASP A 15 -8.71 -3.96 2.36
C ASP A 15 -8.43 -2.51 1.95
N ALA A 16 -8.77 -2.22 0.69
CA ALA A 16 -8.79 -0.88 0.14
C ALA A 16 -10.22 -0.57 -0.37
N PRO A 17 -11.15 -0.22 0.53
CA PRO A 17 -12.53 0.05 0.14
C PRO A 17 -12.61 1.32 -0.72
N ALA A 18 -13.52 1.30 -1.71
CA ALA A 18 -13.72 2.39 -2.64
C ALA A 18 -14.23 3.64 -1.90
N VAL A 19 -13.69 4.80 -2.29
CA VAL A 19 -14.11 6.11 -1.81
C VAL A 19 -14.34 7.02 -3.01
N SER A 20 -15.49 7.69 -3.09
CA SER A 20 -15.68 8.78 -4.03
C SER A 20 -15.36 10.12 -3.36
N VAL A 21 -14.54 10.91 -4.03
CA VAL A 21 -14.23 12.30 -3.67
C VAL A 21 -15.04 13.19 -4.59
N GLU A 22 -16.12 13.75 -4.07
CA GLU A 22 -17.01 14.64 -4.81
C GLU A 22 -16.67 16.08 -4.46
N VAL A 23 -16.34 16.88 -5.47
CA VAL A 23 -15.99 18.29 -5.30
C VAL A 23 -17.02 19.15 -6.01
N HIS A 24 -17.70 19.99 -5.25
CA HIS A 24 -18.69 20.93 -5.75
C HIS A 24 -18.24 22.38 -5.52
N LEU A 25 -18.32 23.19 -6.58
CA LEU A 25 -18.06 24.63 -6.55
C LEU A 25 -19.37 25.41 -6.64
N SER A 26 -19.71 26.17 -5.59
CA SER A 26 -20.86 27.06 -5.58
C SER A 26 -20.45 28.54 -5.51
N ALA A 27 -21.34 29.43 -5.95
CA ALA A 27 -21.19 30.85 -5.69
C ALA A 27 -21.19 31.16 -4.18
N GLY A 28 -20.57 32.28 -3.80
CA GLY A 28 -20.45 32.72 -2.41
C GLY A 28 -19.01 33.08 -2.03
N LEU A 29 -18.82 33.50 -0.77
CA LEU A 29 -17.51 33.84 -0.24
C LEU A 29 -16.56 32.63 -0.30
N PRO A 30 -15.25 32.83 -0.56
CA PRO A 30 -14.27 31.76 -0.59
C PRO A 30 -14.24 30.97 0.73
N ALA A 31 -14.62 29.70 0.65
CA ALA A 31 -14.60 28.77 1.77
C ALA A 31 -14.35 27.36 1.24
N LEU A 32 -13.68 26.52 2.04
CA LEU A 32 -13.48 25.10 1.72
C LEU A 32 -13.91 24.29 2.93
N ASN A 33 -14.86 23.38 2.68
CA ASN A 33 -15.43 22.46 3.67
C ASN A 33 -15.24 21.02 3.21
N ILE A 34 -14.81 20.13 4.10
CA ILE A 34 -14.67 18.69 3.87
C ILE A 34 -15.67 17.96 4.78
N VAL A 35 -16.51 17.09 4.19
CA VAL A 35 -17.53 16.29 4.88
C VAL A 35 -17.35 14.78 4.58
N GLY A 36 -17.94 13.92 5.40
CA GLY A 36 -17.79 12.46 5.30
C GLY A 36 -16.82 11.84 6.32
N LEU A 37 -16.92 12.25 7.59
CA LEU A 37 -16.05 11.82 8.70
C LEU A 37 -14.54 11.89 8.43
N PRO A 38 -14.00 13.05 7.97
CA PRO A 38 -12.55 13.20 7.82
C PRO A 38 -11.87 13.33 9.17
N GLU A 39 -10.79 12.57 9.37
CA GLU A 39 -9.87 12.78 10.48
C GLU A 39 -9.12 14.12 10.35
N THR A 40 -8.43 14.53 11.42
CA THR A 40 -7.66 15.78 11.47
C THR A 40 -6.69 15.92 10.30
N ALA A 41 -5.95 14.86 9.95
CA ALA A 41 -5.01 14.88 8.84
C ALA A 41 -5.66 15.19 7.48
N VAL A 42 -6.89 14.71 7.27
CA VAL A 42 -7.69 15.00 6.06
C VAL A 42 -8.28 16.41 6.11
N ARG A 43 -8.64 16.93 7.29
CA ARG A 43 -9.08 18.33 7.45
C ARG A 43 -7.95 19.31 7.13
N GLU A 44 -6.72 18.95 7.51
CA GLU A 44 -5.50 19.72 7.19
C GLU A 44 -5.13 19.67 5.70
N SER A 45 -5.72 18.76 4.91
CA SER A 45 -5.55 18.72 3.45
C SER A 45 -5.92 20.04 2.78
N LYS A 46 -6.80 20.85 3.39
CA LYS A 46 -7.22 22.15 2.86
C LYS A 46 -6.02 23.05 2.52
N ASP A 47 -5.10 23.20 3.46
CA ASP A 47 -3.96 24.12 3.29
C ASP A 47 -2.88 23.49 2.40
N ARG A 48 -2.71 22.17 2.51
CA ARG A 48 -1.77 21.42 1.65
C ARG A 48 -2.18 21.45 0.19
N VAL A 49 -3.42 21.08 -0.11
CA VAL A 49 -3.97 21.08 -1.47
C VAL A 49 -3.95 22.49 -2.06
N ARG A 50 -4.36 23.51 -1.31
CA ARG A 50 -4.31 24.89 -1.79
C ARG A 50 -2.89 25.30 -2.18
N SER A 51 -1.91 25.06 -1.30
CA SER A 51 -0.52 25.45 -1.54
C SER A 51 0.08 24.67 -2.72
N ALA A 52 -0.20 23.38 -2.80
CA ALA A 52 0.24 22.50 -3.87
C ALA A 52 -0.31 22.95 -5.23
N LEU A 53 -1.60 23.28 -5.32
CA LEU A 53 -2.23 23.76 -6.55
C LEU A 53 -1.58 25.06 -7.04
N ILE A 54 -1.44 26.04 -6.14
CA ILE A 54 -0.86 27.36 -6.48
C ILE A 54 0.61 27.20 -6.91
N THR A 55 1.41 26.44 -6.15
CA THR A 55 2.83 26.24 -6.47
C THR A 55 3.03 25.44 -7.76
N ALA A 56 2.12 24.52 -8.07
CA ALA A 56 2.11 23.79 -9.33
C ALA A 56 1.68 24.65 -10.54
N GLY A 57 1.26 25.90 -10.32
CA GLY A 57 0.85 26.84 -11.37
C GLY A 57 -0.62 26.76 -11.76
N TYR A 58 -1.46 26.11 -10.95
CA TYR A 58 -2.90 26.04 -11.16
C TYR A 58 -3.66 27.11 -10.37
N GLU A 59 -4.84 27.48 -10.86
CA GLU A 59 -5.70 28.43 -10.16
C GLU A 59 -6.46 27.73 -9.03
N PHE A 60 -6.39 28.28 -7.81
CA PHE A 60 -7.26 27.86 -6.72
C PHE A 60 -8.56 28.68 -6.75
N PRO A 61 -9.74 28.06 -6.99
CA PRO A 61 -10.97 28.82 -7.19
C PRO A 61 -11.37 29.67 -5.97
N LEU A 62 -11.63 30.97 -6.20
CA LEU A 62 -12.18 31.90 -5.20
C LEU A 62 -13.70 31.73 -5.05
N LYS A 63 -14.15 30.49 -4.82
CA LYS A 63 -15.56 30.10 -4.68
C LYS A 63 -15.77 29.31 -3.38
N ARG A 64 -17.02 28.99 -3.07
CA ARG A 64 -17.32 28.05 -2.00
C ARG A 64 -17.15 26.63 -2.50
N ILE A 65 -16.18 25.91 -1.94
CA ILE A 65 -15.78 24.54 -2.28
C ILE A 65 -16.33 23.60 -1.21
N THR A 66 -17.10 22.60 -1.63
CA THR A 66 -17.55 21.51 -0.75
C THR A 66 -16.97 20.21 -1.27
N ILE A 67 -16.25 19.49 -0.40
CA ILE A 67 -15.64 18.19 -0.69
C ILE A 67 -16.38 17.15 0.15
N ASN A 68 -17.01 16.18 -0.50
CA ASN A 68 -17.67 15.06 0.16
C ASN A 68 -16.86 13.78 -0.08
N LEU A 69 -16.53 13.06 1.00
CA LEU A 69 -15.85 11.77 0.96
C LEU A 69 -16.88 10.68 1.27
N ALA A 70 -17.35 9.96 0.25
CA ALA A 70 -18.33 8.88 0.43
C ALA A 70 -17.67 7.49 0.30
N PRO A 71 -18.16 6.46 1.01
CA PRO A 71 -19.33 6.48 1.88
C PRO A 71 -19.00 7.00 3.29
N ALA A 72 -19.96 7.62 3.98
CA ALA A 72 -19.70 8.39 5.21
C ALA A 72 -19.46 7.52 6.47
N ASP A 73 -19.79 6.24 6.42
CA ASP A 73 -19.62 5.24 7.48
C ASP A 73 -18.19 4.70 7.60
N LEU A 74 -17.40 4.84 6.53
CA LEU A 74 -16.03 4.41 6.47
C LEU A 74 -15.09 5.51 7.00
N PRO A 75 -14.17 5.24 7.96
CA PRO A 75 -13.19 6.23 8.38
C PRO A 75 -12.23 6.60 7.22
N LYS A 76 -11.94 7.89 7.05
CA LYS A 76 -10.95 8.38 6.09
C LYS A 76 -9.74 8.94 6.84
N GLU A 77 -8.71 8.11 6.92
CA GLU A 77 -7.46 8.42 7.61
C GLU A 77 -6.35 8.84 6.63
N GLY A 78 -5.39 9.60 7.15
CA GLY A 78 -4.15 9.96 6.45
C GLY A 78 -4.30 11.03 5.36
N ALA A 79 -3.18 11.40 4.73
CA ALA A 79 -3.15 12.46 3.72
C ALA A 79 -3.34 11.93 2.29
N ARG A 80 -3.66 10.64 2.12
CA ARG A 80 -3.77 9.98 0.78
C ARG A 80 -4.88 10.55 -0.11
N PHE A 81 -5.79 11.32 0.48
CA PHE A 81 -6.88 12.01 -0.22
C PHE A 81 -6.46 13.38 -0.75
N ASP A 82 -5.28 13.89 -0.44
CA ASP A 82 -4.81 15.19 -0.93
C ASP A 82 -4.83 15.23 -2.47
N LEU A 83 -4.30 14.21 -3.13
CA LEU A 83 -4.29 14.12 -4.60
C LEU A 83 -5.70 14.09 -5.21
N PRO A 84 -6.61 13.16 -4.88
CA PRO A 84 -7.95 13.14 -5.48
C PRO A 84 -8.75 14.41 -5.16
N ILE A 85 -8.55 15.05 -3.99
CA ILE A 85 -9.16 16.34 -3.67
C ILE A 85 -8.64 17.43 -4.62
N ALA A 86 -7.31 17.52 -4.83
CA ALA A 86 -6.71 18.49 -5.75
C ALA A 86 -7.24 18.31 -7.19
N LEU A 87 -7.26 17.07 -7.68
CA LEU A 87 -7.77 16.75 -9.01
C LEU A 87 -9.28 17.05 -9.14
N GLY A 88 -10.06 16.81 -8.08
CA GLY A 88 -11.48 17.15 -8.05
C GLY A 88 -11.73 18.65 -8.12
N ILE A 89 -10.91 19.46 -7.45
CA ILE A 89 -10.97 20.93 -7.56
C ILE A 89 -10.64 21.39 -8.98
N LEU A 90 -9.58 20.85 -9.58
CA LEU A 90 -9.19 21.20 -10.96
C LEU A 90 -10.26 20.78 -11.98
N ALA A 91 -10.84 19.59 -11.85
CA ALA A 91 -11.92 19.13 -12.71
C ALA A 91 -13.20 19.96 -12.54
N ALA A 92 -13.61 20.26 -11.31
CA ALA A 92 -14.82 21.07 -11.05
C ALA A 92 -14.66 22.54 -11.50
N SER A 93 -13.42 23.05 -11.52
CA SER A 93 -13.10 24.39 -12.03
C SER A 93 -12.90 24.44 -13.54
N GLY A 94 -12.91 23.29 -14.24
CA GLY A 94 -12.71 23.21 -15.68
C GLY A 94 -11.24 23.31 -16.12
N GLN A 95 -10.29 23.16 -15.20
CA GLN A 95 -8.85 23.14 -15.51
C GLN A 95 -8.35 21.77 -15.99
N LEU A 96 -9.19 20.72 -15.91
CA LEU A 96 -8.93 19.40 -16.50
C LEU A 96 -10.01 19.04 -17.52
N PRO A 97 -9.69 18.23 -18.54
CA PRO A 97 -10.67 17.77 -19.52
C PRO A 97 -11.81 16.99 -18.85
N ALA A 98 -13.02 17.17 -19.39
CA ALA A 98 -14.19 16.43 -18.92
C ALA A 98 -13.99 14.93 -19.12
N GLY A 99 -14.28 14.13 -18.08
CA GLY A 99 -14.20 12.67 -18.15
C GLY A 99 -12.80 12.08 -17.93
N ALA A 100 -11.75 12.90 -17.81
CA ALA A 100 -10.37 12.42 -17.63
C ALA A 100 -10.17 11.52 -16.39
N LEU A 101 -11.04 11.64 -15.38
CA LEU A 101 -10.96 10.92 -14.11
C LEU A 101 -11.93 9.72 -14.00
N VAL A 102 -12.74 9.42 -15.02
CA VAL A 102 -13.82 8.43 -14.93
C VAL A 102 -13.29 7.01 -14.76
N ALA A 103 -12.24 6.65 -15.51
CA ALA A 103 -11.67 5.30 -15.55
C ALA A 103 -10.43 5.13 -14.65
N ILE A 104 -10.15 6.11 -13.78
CA ILE A 104 -8.93 6.16 -12.98
C ILE A 104 -9.31 6.29 -11.50
N GLU A 105 -8.57 5.59 -10.65
CA GLU A 105 -8.53 5.80 -9.21
C GLU A 105 -7.25 6.53 -8.83
N CYS A 106 -7.35 7.54 -7.97
CA CYS A 106 -6.23 8.37 -7.55
C CYS A 106 -6.03 8.27 -6.04
N VAL A 107 -4.80 8.03 -5.63
CA VAL A 107 -4.37 8.02 -4.22
C VAL A 107 -3.02 8.69 -4.12
N GLY A 108 -2.81 9.54 -3.14
CA GLY A 108 -1.53 10.22 -2.98
C GLY A 108 -1.58 11.36 -1.98
N GLU A 109 -0.50 11.52 -1.24
CA GLU A 109 -0.31 12.66 -0.35
C GLU A 109 0.41 13.79 -1.09
N LEU A 110 0.00 15.04 -0.87
CA LEU A 110 0.66 16.20 -1.49
C LEU A 110 1.49 16.95 -0.45
N ALA A 111 2.73 17.28 -0.82
CA ALA A 111 3.47 18.32 -0.14
C ALA A 111 3.06 19.72 -0.64
N LEU A 112 3.45 20.75 0.10
CA LEU A 112 3.08 22.14 -0.18
C LEU A 112 3.59 22.64 -1.54
N ASP A 113 4.67 22.04 -2.06
CA ASP A 113 5.28 22.36 -3.35
C ASP A 113 4.61 21.61 -4.53
N GLY A 114 3.67 20.71 -4.25
CA GLY A 114 3.03 19.87 -5.25
C GLY A 114 3.74 18.55 -5.55
N SER A 115 4.83 18.23 -4.84
CA SER A 115 5.43 16.90 -4.85
C SER A 115 4.51 15.86 -4.21
N LEU A 116 4.56 14.63 -4.73
CA LEU A 116 3.77 13.50 -4.25
C LEU A 116 4.59 12.67 -3.26
N ARG A 117 4.01 12.40 -2.09
CA ARG A 117 4.64 11.58 -1.05
C ARG A 117 4.06 10.16 -1.08
N PRO A 118 4.87 9.14 -0.73
CA PRO A 118 4.44 7.74 -0.76
C PRO A 118 3.23 7.48 0.14
N ILE A 119 2.43 6.51 -0.27
CA ILE A 119 1.32 5.98 0.53
C ILE A 119 1.70 4.63 1.12
N ARG A 120 1.08 4.28 2.24
CA ARG A 120 1.09 2.91 2.77
C ARG A 120 0.02 2.07 2.08
N GLY A 121 0.22 0.76 2.00
CA GLY A 121 -0.75 -0.15 1.40
C GLY A 121 -0.92 0.08 -0.10
N ALA A 122 0.17 0.31 -0.84
CA ALA A 122 0.10 0.55 -2.28
C ALA A 122 -0.33 -0.73 -3.03
N LEU A 123 0.19 -1.89 -2.63
CA LEU A 123 -0.21 -3.19 -3.19
C LEU A 123 -1.70 -3.52 -2.98
N PRO A 124 -2.26 -3.52 -1.75
CA PRO A 124 -3.69 -3.79 -1.57
C PRO A 124 -4.58 -2.77 -2.31
N THR A 125 -4.13 -1.51 -2.40
CA THR A 125 -4.82 -0.49 -3.20
C THR A 125 -4.82 -0.84 -4.70
N ALA A 126 -3.69 -1.31 -5.25
CA ALA A 126 -3.59 -1.73 -6.64
C ALA A 126 -4.43 -2.97 -6.97
N LEU A 127 -4.44 -3.97 -6.07
CA LEU A 127 -5.29 -5.15 -6.22
C LEU A 127 -6.78 -4.77 -6.25
N ALA A 128 -7.22 -3.88 -5.35
CA ALA A 128 -8.62 -3.45 -5.28
C ALA A 128 -9.05 -2.60 -6.49
N ALA A 129 -8.16 -1.73 -6.97
CA ALA A 129 -8.39 -0.94 -8.19
C ALA A 129 -8.52 -1.83 -9.43
N ALA A 130 -7.63 -2.82 -9.57
CA ALA A 130 -7.67 -3.83 -10.63
C ALA A 130 -8.96 -4.64 -10.59
N ALA A 131 -9.40 -5.09 -9.41
CA ALA A 131 -10.67 -5.80 -9.23
C ALA A 131 -11.89 -4.96 -9.64
N SER A 132 -11.77 -3.63 -9.64
CA SER A 132 -12.82 -2.71 -10.08
C SER A 132 -12.67 -2.28 -11.54
N GLY A 133 -11.70 -2.83 -12.27
CA GLY A 133 -11.45 -2.56 -13.69
C GLY A 133 -10.98 -1.12 -13.96
N ARG A 134 -10.29 -0.48 -13.02
CA ARG A 134 -9.83 0.90 -13.14
C ARG A 134 -8.31 1.00 -13.07
N ASP A 135 -7.78 1.99 -13.77
CA ASP A 135 -6.36 2.32 -13.71
C ASP A 135 -6.06 2.99 -12.36
N LEU A 136 -4.88 2.74 -11.79
CA LEU A 136 -4.45 3.35 -10.54
C LEU A 136 -3.38 4.40 -10.80
N LEU A 137 -3.60 5.61 -10.31
CA LEU A 137 -2.65 6.70 -10.35
C LEU A 137 -2.16 7.03 -8.93
N LEU A 138 -0.85 6.98 -8.72
CA LEU A 138 -0.25 7.10 -7.38
C LEU A 138 1.17 7.72 -7.38
N PRO A 139 1.78 8.00 -6.22
CA PRO A 139 3.14 8.54 -6.13
C PRO A 139 4.22 7.60 -6.68
N GLU A 140 5.25 8.15 -7.32
CA GLU A 140 6.39 7.38 -7.87
C GLU A 140 7.04 6.46 -6.82
N ALA A 141 7.21 6.95 -5.60
CA ALA A 141 7.81 6.20 -4.50
C ALA A 141 7.00 4.97 -4.04
N SER A 142 5.73 4.85 -4.45
CA SER A 142 4.85 3.70 -4.15
C SER A 142 4.61 2.82 -5.38
N ALA A 143 5.17 3.18 -6.54
CA ALA A 143 4.84 2.59 -7.84
C ALA A 143 5.29 1.12 -7.96
N ASP A 144 6.51 0.81 -7.50
CA ASP A 144 7.06 -0.54 -7.62
C ASP A 144 6.29 -1.55 -6.76
N GLU A 145 5.87 -1.14 -5.57
CA GLU A 145 5.03 -1.97 -4.71
C GLU A 145 3.65 -2.22 -5.36
N ALA A 146 3.01 -1.15 -5.86
CA ALA A 146 1.71 -1.27 -6.53
C ALA A 146 1.79 -2.14 -7.80
N ALA A 147 2.90 -2.07 -8.54
CA ALA A 147 3.10 -2.84 -9.78
C ALA A 147 3.20 -4.36 -9.56
N LEU A 148 3.37 -4.83 -8.32
CA LEU A 148 3.30 -6.24 -7.98
C LEU A 148 1.89 -6.85 -8.16
N ALA A 149 0.85 -6.00 -8.22
CA ALA A 149 -0.47 -6.42 -8.66
C ALA A 149 -0.46 -6.58 -10.19
N SER A 150 -0.22 -7.80 -10.66
CA SER A 150 -0.04 -8.13 -12.09
C SER A 150 -1.17 -7.60 -13.00
N ASP A 151 -2.41 -7.66 -12.51
CA ASP A 151 -3.61 -7.24 -13.25
C ASP A 151 -3.89 -5.73 -13.17
N ALA A 152 -3.15 -5.00 -12.33
CA ALA A 152 -3.32 -3.56 -12.18
C ALA A 152 -2.63 -2.79 -13.31
N CYS A 153 -3.32 -1.78 -13.84
CA CYS A 153 -2.71 -0.75 -14.67
C CYS A 153 -2.28 0.41 -13.78
N VAL A 154 -1.04 0.34 -13.28
CA VAL A 154 -0.44 1.36 -12.43
C VAL A 154 0.24 2.44 -13.27
N ARG A 155 -0.04 3.71 -12.98
CA ARG A 155 0.73 4.88 -13.43
C ARG A 155 1.18 5.67 -12.23
N ALA A 156 2.36 6.26 -12.31
CA ALA A 156 2.91 7.00 -11.20
C ALA A 156 3.55 8.32 -11.64
N ALA A 157 3.66 9.24 -10.69
CA ALA A 157 4.21 10.57 -10.88
C ALA A 157 4.94 11.04 -9.62
N GLY A 158 5.96 11.89 -9.79
CA GLY A 158 6.65 12.55 -8.68
C GLY A 158 5.97 13.86 -8.25
N HIS A 159 5.22 14.48 -9.16
CA HIS A 159 4.60 15.79 -8.94
C HIS A 159 3.20 15.88 -9.54
N LEU A 160 2.32 16.67 -8.90
CA LEU A 160 0.99 17.00 -9.39
C LEU A 160 0.95 17.45 -10.88
N ARG A 161 1.94 18.19 -11.36
CA ARG A 161 1.98 18.71 -12.74
C ARG A 161 2.06 17.60 -13.77
N GLU A 162 2.80 16.53 -13.48
CA GLU A 162 2.93 15.38 -14.36
C GLU A 162 1.60 14.64 -14.51
N ILE A 163 0.84 14.52 -13.41
CA ILE A 163 -0.51 13.95 -13.40
C ILE A 163 -1.44 14.80 -14.26
N CYS A 164 -1.48 16.10 -14.03
CA CYS A 164 -2.35 16.98 -14.77
C CYS A 164 -2.00 17.01 -16.27
N GLY A 165 -0.71 17.05 -16.63
CA GLY A 165 -0.26 16.93 -18.03
C GLY A 165 -0.67 15.59 -18.65
N HIS A 166 -0.68 14.50 -17.87
CA HIS A 166 -1.21 13.22 -18.31
C HIS A 166 -2.70 13.24 -18.59
N LEU A 167 -3.49 13.80 -17.68
CA LEU A 167 -4.94 13.91 -17.80
C LEU A 167 -5.37 14.89 -18.90
N ALA A 168 -4.54 15.90 -19.17
CA ALA A 168 -4.74 16.86 -20.27
C ALA A 168 -4.34 16.30 -21.65
N GLY A 169 -3.62 15.18 -21.70
CA GLY A 169 -3.09 14.60 -22.94
C GLY A 169 -1.83 15.29 -23.47
N GLU A 170 -1.22 16.17 -22.68
CA GLU A 170 0.02 16.90 -23.01
C GLU A 170 1.27 16.02 -22.85
N ALA A 171 1.22 15.09 -21.90
CA ALA A 171 2.25 14.10 -21.64
C ALA A 171 1.60 12.73 -21.38
N ARG A 172 2.35 11.64 -21.47
CA ARG A 172 1.84 10.31 -21.14
C ARG A 172 2.67 9.69 -20.04
N LEU A 173 2.04 9.43 -18.90
CA LEU A 173 2.65 8.58 -17.88
C LEU A 173 2.67 7.15 -18.37
N ALA A 174 3.87 6.55 -18.35
CA ALA A 174 4.05 5.16 -18.70
C ALA A 174 3.36 4.25 -17.68
N ARG A 175 2.87 3.10 -18.13
CA ARG A 175 2.44 2.04 -17.21
C ARG A 175 3.68 1.57 -16.45
N ARG A 176 3.60 1.54 -15.11
CA ARG A 176 4.64 0.93 -14.29
C ARG A 176 4.58 -0.58 -14.47
N VAL A 177 5.73 -1.18 -14.71
CA VAL A 177 5.90 -2.63 -14.79
C VAL A 177 6.67 -3.06 -13.55
N ALA A 178 6.28 -4.21 -12.98
CA ALA A 178 7.00 -4.78 -11.85
C ALA A 178 8.49 -4.97 -12.22
N PRO A 179 9.44 -4.68 -11.31
CA PRO A 179 10.86 -4.86 -11.58
C PRO A 179 11.17 -6.29 -12.07
N MET A 180 11.91 -6.42 -13.18
CA MET A 180 12.27 -7.71 -13.79
C MET A 180 13.02 -8.66 -12.83
N THR A 181 13.75 -8.13 -11.86
CA THR A 181 14.44 -8.95 -10.85
C THR A 181 13.44 -9.86 -10.12
N ILE A 182 12.21 -9.38 -9.91
CA ILE A 182 11.15 -10.07 -9.16
C ILE A 182 10.53 -11.22 -9.96
N THR A 183 10.45 -11.11 -11.29
CA THR A 183 9.95 -12.20 -12.15
C THR A 183 10.92 -13.40 -12.18
N ASN A 184 12.22 -13.15 -11.96
CA ASN A 184 13.22 -14.23 -11.81
C ASN A 184 13.34 -14.75 -10.36
N LEU A 185 12.95 -13.97 -9.34
CA LEU A 185 12.93 -14.43 -7.94
C LEU A 185 11.98 -15.62 -7.73
N GLY A 186 10.89 -15.72 -8.50
CA GLY A 186 9.98 -16.87 -8.49
C GLY A 186 10.56 -18.16 -9.07
N ALA A 187 11.66 -18.09 -9.83
CA ALA A 187 12.29 -19.23 -10.50
C ALA A 187 13.62 -19.68 -9.85
N GLY A 188 14.04 -19.06 -8.75
CA GLY A 188 15.30 -19.39 -8.09
C GLY A 188 16.09 -18.15 -7.72
N ALA A 189 15.51 -17.30 -6.88
CA ALA A 189 16.32 -16.32 -6.16
C ALA A 189 17.45 -17.07 -5.48
N GLU A 190 18.70 -16.77 -5.85
CA GLU A 190 19.88 -17.26 -5.15
C GLU A 190 19.73 -16.85 -3.68
N ILE A 191 19.33 -17.82 -2.89
CA ILE A 191 19.16 -17.64 -1.47
C ILE A 191 20.59 -17.43 -0.97
N THR A 192 20.88 -16.23 -0.48
CA THR A 192 22.19 -15.87 0.05
C THR A 192 22.39 -16.71 1.32
N HIS A 193 22.92 -17.92 1.13
CA HIS A 193 23.01 -19.03 2.07
C HIS A 193 21.87 -19.10 3.10
N PRO A 194 20.70 -19.68 2.76
CA PRO A 194 19.71 -20.00 3.77
C PRO A 194 20.36 -20.96 4.75
N ALA A 195 20.02 -20.82 6.03
CA ALA A 195 20.41 -21.79 7.03
C ALA A 195 20.07 -23.21 6.52
N ASP A 196 21.07 -24.07 6.39
CA ASP A 196 20.90 -25.41 5.81
C ASP A 196 20.67 -26.43 6.93
N LEU A 197 19.76 -27.37 6.69
CA LEU A 197 19.53 -28.50 7.59
C LEU A 197 20.77 -29.39 7.74
N ALA A 198 21.69 -29.38 6.78
CA ALA A 198 23.00 -30.04 6.85
C ALA A 198 23.86 -29.57 8.03
N ASP A 199 23.71 -28.31 8.46
CA ASP A 199 24.44 -27.78 9.62
C ASP A 199 23.98 -28.39 10.95
N VAL A 200 22.77 -28.98 11.00
CA VAL A 200 22.22 -29.57 12.21
C VAL A 200 22.83 -30.94 12.44
N ARG A 201 23.78 -31.00 13.36
CA ARG A 201 24.50 -32.23 13.74
C ARG A 201 23.81 -32.96 14.89
N GLY A 202 23.74 -34.29 14.80
CA GLY A 202 23.32 -35.16 15.91
C GLY A 202 21.82 -35.14 16.25
N GLN A 203 20.95 -34.54 15.41
CA GLN A 203 19.50 -34.47 15.68
C GLN A 203 18.64 -35.00 14.51
N PRO A 204 18.74 -36.29 14.14
CA PRO A 204 18.03 -36.84 12.98
C PRO A 204 16.51 -36.77 13.11
N PHE A 205 15.97 -37.04 14.31
CA PHE A 205 14.52 -36.96 14.56
C PHE A 205 13.97 -35.54 14.43
N ALA A 206 14.69 -34.54 14.96
CA ALA A 206 14.28 -33.15 14.87
C ALA A 206 14.33 -32.63 13.42
N ARG A 207 15.38 -33.01 12.68
CA ARG A 207 15.48 -32.74 11.24
C ARG A 207 14.30 -33.35 10.47
N ARG A 208 13.98 -34.62 10.72
CA ARG A 208 12.87 -35.30 10.07
C ARG A 208 11.51 -34.67 10.42
N ALA A 209 11.30 -34.30 11.67
CA ALA A 209 10.09 -33.60 12.09
C ALA A 209 9.92 -32.27 11.36
N LEU A 210 11.03 -31.53 11.15
CA LEU A 210 11.03 -30.28 10.39
C LEU A 210 10.64 -30.49 8.93
N GLU A 211 11.21 -31.50 8.27
CA GLU A 211 10.88 -31.87 6.89
C GLU A 211 9.40 -32.25 6.74
N VAL A 212 8.88 -33.10 7.65
CA VAL A 212 7.46 -33.53 7.62
C VAL A 212 6.54 -32.33 7.81
N ALA A 213 6.86 -31.43 8.74
CA ALA A 213 6.06 -30.24 8.94
C ALA A 213 6.12 -29.27 7.76
N ALA A 214 7.28 -29.08 7.15
CA ALA A 214 7.43 -28.25 5.95
C ALA A 214 6.63 -28.80 4.77
N ALA A 215 6.71 -30.11 4.53
CA ALA A 215 5.98 -30.78 3.46
C ALA A 215 4.46 -30.79 3.68
N GLY A 216 4.02 -30.95 4.93
CA GLY A 216 2.60 -31.00 5.29
C GLY A 216 1.98 -29.65 5.70
N ALA A 217 2.74 -28.55 5.65
CA ALA A 217 2.35 -27.24 6.18
C ALA A 217 1.81 -27.31 7.64
N HIS A 218 2.46 -28.11 8.49
CA HIS A 218 2.07 -28.31 9.89
C HIS A 218 2.72 -27.29 10.83
N HIS A 219 2.01 -26.96 11.91
CA HIS A 219 2.56 -26.18 13.01
C HIS A 219 3.57 -27.01 13.82
N LEU A 220 4.64 -26.37 14.29
CA LEU A 220 5.66 -26.97 15.12
C LEU A 220 5.90 -26.16 16.39
N LEU A 221 6.03 -26.86 17.52
CA LEU A 221 6.45 -26.31 18.80
C LEU A 221 7.72 -27.03 19.28
N PHE A 222 8.78 -26.27 19.55
CA PHE A 222 10.02 -26.81 20.08
C PHE A 222 10.07 -26.68 21.60
N LEU A 223 10.22 -27.81 22.30
CA LEU A 223 10.37 -27.87 23.76
C LEU A 223 11.72 -28.51 24.11
N GLY A 224 12.43 -27.96 25.11
CA GLY A 224 13.68 -28.52 25.58
C GLY A 224 14.60 -27.51 26.28
N VAL A 225 15.65 -28.02 26.92
CA VAL A 225 16.63 -27.22 27.69
C VAL A 225 17.39 -26.19 26.83
N PRO A 226 17.88 -25.08 27.40
CA PRO A 226 18.75 -24.14 26.68
C PRO A 226 19.93 -24.84 26.00
N GLY A 227 20.34 -24.35 24.83
CA GLY A 227 21.45 -24.94 24.06
C GLY A 227 21.10 -26.16 23.21
N SER A 228 19.88 -26.70 23.28
CA SER A 228 19.48 -27.90 22.52
C SER A 228 19.26 -27.68 21.01
N GLY A 229 19.60 -26.50 20.46
CA GLY A 229 19.48 -26.22 19.02
C GLY A 229 18.07 -25.81 18.52
N LYS A 230 17.11 -25.51 19.42
CA LYS A 230 15.73 -25.11 19.05
C LYS A 230 15.69 -23.93 18.07
N SER A 231 16.37 -22.84 18.42
CA SER A 231 16.42 -21.65 17.55
C SER A 231 17.12 -21.97 16.23
N MET A 232 18.17 -22.79 16.26
CA MET A 232 18.88 -23.23 15.05
C MET A 232 17.96 -24.00 14.09
N LEU A 233 17.13 -24.90 14.61
CA LEU A 233 16.11 -25.61 13.84
C LEU A 233 15.02 -24.67 13.31
N ALA A 234 14.50 -23.76 14.14
CA ALA A 234 13.44 -22.84 13.75
C ALA A 234 13.83 -21.94 12.56
N HIS A 235 15.07 -21.44 12.52
CA HIS A 235 15.57 -20.60 11.41
C HIS A 235 15.68 -21.36 10.08
N ARG A 236 15.63 -22.70 10.11
CA ARG A 236 15.76 -23.57 8.94
C ARG A 236 14.40 -24.02 8.38
N LEU A 237 13.28 -23.66 9.03
CA LEU A 237 11.96 -24.01 8.52
C LEU A 237 11.62 -23.25 7.24
N ALA A 238 11.74 -21.92 7.25
CA ALA A 238 11.31 -21.08 6.14
C ALA A 238 12.00 -21.43 4.80
N PRO A 239 13.32 -21.74 4.75
CA PRO A 239 13.97 -22.19 3.53
C PRO A 239 13.56 -23.59 3.02
N LEU A 240 12.99 -24.44 3.87
CA LEU A 240 12.51 -25.78 3.48
C LEU A 240 11.12 -25.74 2.84
N LEU A 241 10.38 -24.65 3.03
CA LEU A 241 9.04 -24.50 2.48
C LEU A 241 9.11 -24.35 0.94
N PRO A 242 8.09 -24.83 0.21
CA PRO A 242 8.04 -24.63 -1.23
C PRO A 242 8.02 -23.13 -1.56
N PRO A 243 8.52 -22.74 -2.76
CA PRO A 243 8.39 -21.37 -3.26
C PRO A 243 6.95 -20.88 -3.16
N MET A 244 6.79 -19.59 -2.86
CA MET A 244 5.46 -18.99 -2.78
C MET A 244 4.80 -18.95 -4.15
N THR A 245 3.51 -19.26 -4.18
CA THR A 245 2.65 -18.88 -5.30
C THR A 245 2.56 -17.34 -5.39
N PRO A 246 2.23 -16.77 -6.56
CA PRO A 246 2.03 -15.33 -6.70
C PRO A 246 0.99 -14.76 -5.73
N ALA A 247 -0.07 -15.53 -5.45
CA ALA A 247 -1.12 -15.14 -4.50
C ALA A 247 -0.60 -15.09 -3.05
N GLU A 248 0.17 -16.09 -2.62
CA GLU A 248 0.80 -16.08 -1.29
C GLU A 248 1.79 -14.91 -1.15
N ALA A 249 2.62 -14.68 -2.17
CA ALA A 249 3.57 -13.58 -2.18
C ALA A 249 2.87 -12.23 -2.07
N ALA A 250 1.79 -12.03 -2.83
CA ALA A 250 0.96 -10.82 -2.76
C ALA A 250 0.32 -10.63 -1.38
N SER A 251 -0.21 -11.70 -0.76
CA SER A 251 -0.81 -11.63 0.58
C SER A 251 0.22 -11.23 1.65
N CYS A 252 1.39 -11.88 1.65
CA CYS A 252 2.47 -11.55 2.58
C CYS A 252 2.98 -10.11 2.38
N ALA A 253 3.17 -9.68 1.13
CA ALA A 253 3.59 -8.33 0.81
C ALA A 253 2.54 -7.28 1.22
N ALA A 254 1.24 -7.58 1.05
CA ALA A 254 0.16 -6.71 1.47
C ALA A 254 0.17 -6.48 2.98
N VAL A 255 0.36 -7.53 3.79
CA VAL A 255 0.50 -7.39 5.26
C VAL A 255 1.75 -6.58 5.63
N ALA A 256 2.89 -6.87 4.99
CA ALA A 256 4.14 -6.15 5.25
C ALA A 256 4.03 -4.65 4.93
N SER A 257 3.32 -4.29 3.86
CA SER A 257 3.09 -2.90 3.43
C SER A 257 2.33 -2.06 4.48
N LEU A 258 1.49 -2.71 5.29
CA LEU A 258 0.76 -2.06 6.39
C LEU A 258 1.60 -1.90 7.66
N SER A 259 2.73 -2.61 7.76
CA SER A 259 3.61 -2.58 8.91
C SER A 259 4.37 -1.25 9.00
N ARG A 260 4.91 -0.93 10.18
CA ARG A 260 5.75 0.28 10.35
C ARG A 260 7.03 0.24 9.52
N GLY A 261 7.55 -0.95 9.25
CA GLY A 261 8.75 -1.15 8.44
C GLY A 261 8.49 -1.08 6.93
N GLY A 262 7.21 -1.05 6.52
CA GLY A 262 6.81 -1.15 5.12
C GLY A 262 7.18 -2.50 4.49
N PHE A 263 7.02 -2.56 3.17
CA PHE A 263 7.44 -3.69 2.36
C PHE A 263 8.67 -3.32 1.54
N ARG A 264 9.60 -4.26 1.38
CA ARG A 264 10.77 -4.12 0.50
C ARG A 264 10.64 -5.11 -0.64
N LEU A 265 10.88 -4.62 -1.87
CA LEU A 265 10.77 -5.43 -3.08
C LEU A 265 11.67 -6.68 -3.07
N GLU A 266 12.82 -6.60 -2.40
CA GLU A 266 13.76 -7.70 -2.20
C GLU A 266 13.16 -8.87 -1.40
N ASP A 267 12.12 -8.61 -0.61
CA ASP A 267 11.43 -9.60 0.21
C ASP A 267 10.26 -10.27 -0.55
N TRP A 268 10.01 -9.90 -1.81
CA TRP A 268 8.97 -10.54 -2.63
C TRP A 268 9.22 -12.04 -2.83
N GLY A 269 8.18 -12.84 -2.58
CA GLY A 269 8.23 -14.30 -2.73
C GLY A 269 9.11 -15.02 -1.69
N ARG A 270 9.71 -14.28 -0.74
CA ARG A 270 10.46 -14.88 0.37
C ARG A 270 9.50 -15.26 1.50
N ARG A 271 9.61 -16.51 1.99
CA ARG A 271 8.85 -16.98 3.14
C ARG A 271 9.25 -16.15 4.38
N PRO A 272 8.31 -15.43 5.01
CA PRO A 272 8.64 -14.58 6.15
C PRO A 272 9.11 -15.42 7.33
N PHE A 273 10.09 -14.90 8.05
CA PHE A 273 10.57 -15.46 9.31
C PHE A 273 10.71 -14.32 10.32
N ARG A 274 10.14 -14.51 11.52
CA ARG A 274 10.13 -13.50 12.58
C ARG A 274 10.83 -14.06 13.82
N ALA A 275 11.76 -13.28 14.35
CA ALA A 275 12.50 -13.58 15.58
C ALA A 275 12.30 -12.43 16.58
N PRO A 276 11.09 -12.27 17.16
CA PRO A 276 10.83 -11.21 18.10
C PRO A 276 11.76 -11.31 19.31
N HIS A 277 12.15 -10.15 19.86
CA HIS A 277 12.92 -10.13 21.10
C HIS A 277 12.07 -10.70 22.25
N HIS A 278 12.70 -11.37 23.21
CA HIS A 278 11.99 -12.00 24.34
C HIS A 278 11.28 -11.00 25.27
N THR A 279 11.57 -9.71 25.14
CA THR A 279 10.86 -8.61 25.84
C THR A 279 9.75 -7.97 25.00
N ALA A 280 9.43 -8.53 23.82
CA ALA A 280 8.34 -8.04 22.98
C ALA A 280 7.01 -8.12 23.74
N SER A 281 6.24 -7.04 23.70
CA SER A 281 4.93 -6.98 24.33
C SER A 281 3.91 -7.84 23.58
N ALA A 282 2.82 -8.23 24.25
CA ALA A 282 1.72 -8.95 23.60
C ALA A 282 1.17 -8.19 22.38
N VAL A 283 1.10 -6.85 22.46
CA VAL A 283 0.67 -5.99 21.34
C VAL A 283 1.66 -6.02 20.18
N ALA A 284 2.97 -6.10 20.45
CA ALA A 284 3.97 -6.24 19.37
C ALA A 284 3.87 -7.62 18.69
N LEU A 285 3.57 -8.67 19.46
CA LEU A 285 3.43 -10.03 18.93
C LEU A 285 2.16 -10.21 18.10
N VAL A 286 0.99 -9.87 18.65
CA VAL A 286 -0.31 -10.11 18.00
C VAL A 286 -0.65 -8.99 17.02
N GLY A 287 -0.18 -7.78 17.29
CA GLY A 287 -0.64 -6.57 16.60
C GLY A 287 -1.64 -5.80 17.47
N GLY A 288 -1.99 -4.59 17.02
CA GLY A 288 -2.94 -3.73 17.73
C GLY A 288 -2.82 -2.27 17.35
N GLY A 289 -3.43 -1.41 18.17
CA GLY A 289 -3.65 0.01 17.88
C GLY A 289 -5.05 0.26 17.30
N ASN A 290 -5.39 1.54 17.15
CA ASN A 290 -6.56 1.98 16.42
C ASN A 290 -6.11 2.98 15.34
N PRO A 291 -6.15 2.62 14.05
CA PRO A 291 -6.56 1.32 13.51
C PRO A 291 -5.56 0.18 13.83
N PRO A 292 -6.00 -1.09 13.79
CA PRO A 292 -5.15 -2.24 14.09
C PRO A 292 -4.02 -2.37 13.05
N ARG A 293 -2.83 -2.70 13.54
CA ARG A 293 -1.64 -2.94 12.73
C ARG A 293 -1.11 -4.36 12.94
N PRO A 294 -0.51 -4.98 11.91
CA PRO A 294 0.00 -6.33 12.01
C PRO A 294 1.14 -6.41 13.03
N GLY A 295 1.08 -7.43 13.89
CA GLY A 295 2.16 -7.81 14.79
C GLY A 295 3.11 -8.82 14.16
N GLU A 296 4.07 -9.29 14.96
CA GLU A 296 5.05 -10.30 14.56
C GLU A 296 4.40 -11.60 14.08
N ILE A 297 3.27 -12.01 14.66
CA ILE A 297 2.54 -13.22 14.28
C ILE A 297 1.93 -13.04 12.87
N SER A 298 1.13 -12.00 12.64
CA SER A 298 0.56 -11.72 11.31
C SER A 298 1.64 -11.56 10.24
N LEU A 299 2.77 -10.94 10.56
CA LEU A 299 3.91 -10.81 9.64
C LEU A 299 4.59 -12.15 9.34
N ALA A 300 4.51 -13.13 10.24
CA ALA A 300 5.13 -14.45 10.06
C ALA A 300 4.28 -15.41 9.21
N HIS A 301 2.96 -15.20 9.12
CA HIS A 301 2.06 -16.10 8.38
C HIS A 301 1.19 -15.41 7.33
N GLY A 302 1.42 -14.12 7.05
CA GLY A 302 0.72 -13.41 5.99
C GLY A 302 -0.69 -12.97 6.34
N GLY A 303 -0.99 -12.73 7.62
CA GLY A 303 -2.25 -12.15 8.09
C GLY A 303 -2.93 -13.00 9.12
#